data_AF-A0A4U0W6Z3-F1
#
_entry.id   AF-A0A4U0W6Z3-F1
#
_cell.length_a   1.000
_cell.length_b   1.000
_cell.length_c   1.000
_cell.angle_alpha   90.00
_cell.angle_beta   90.00
_cell.angle_gamma   90.00
#
_symmetry.space_group_name_H-M   'P 1'
#
loop_
_entity.id
_entity.type
_entity.pdbx_description
1 polymer ?
#
loop_
_entity_poly.entity_id
_entity_poly.type
_entity_poly.pdbx_seq_one_letter_code
_entity_poly.pdbx_strand_id
1 'polypeptide(L)'
;MYRTALGKLAIVFAALSGNGVDAFWRMNCGVIQTGRIDPIVTPAEISSHVHKIAGGYNIGLNSSYEDMTNSKCTSCEIGADKSAYWTPQLYYRHANGKFQDVPNSGMTVYYFGRGDNRNNIQPFPAGFRMLS
;
A
#
# COMPACT_ATOMS: atom_id res chain seq x y z
N MET A 1 70.78 -0.24 9.09
CA MET A 1 70.13 0.98 8.57
C MET A 1 69.10 0.55 7.53
N TYR A 2 67.81 0.75 7.84
CA TYR A 2 66.56 0.43 7.12
C TYR A 2 66.62 -0.16 5.71
N ARG A 3 65.85 -1.26 5.46
CA ARG A 3 64.78 -1.30 4.44
C ARG A 3 63.68 -2.31 4.81
N THR A 4 62.52 -1.77 5.13
CA THR A 4 61.21 -2.42 5.25
C THR A 4 60.78 -3.01 3.90
N ALA A 5 60.26 -4.24 3.89
CA ALA A 5 59.47 -4.75 2.77
C ALA A 5 58.09 -5.17 3.31
N LEU A 6 57.09 -4.37 2.92
CA LEU A 6 55.67 -4.51 3.24
C LEU A 6 55.16 -5.94 2.96
N GLY A 7 54.64 -6.60 4.00
CA GLY A 7 53.78 -7.75 3.83
C GLY A 7 52.50 -7.32 3.11
N LYS A 8 52.23 -7.91 1.95
CA LYS A 8 51.01 -7.64 1.17
C LYS A 8 49.81 -8.17 1.94
N LEU A 9 49.04 -7.28 2.55
CA LEU A 9 47.71 -7.60 3.07
C LEU A 9 46.78 -7.82 1.86
N ALA A 10 46.53 -9.08 1.51
CA ALA A 10 45.57 -9.43 0.47
C ALA A 10 44.16 -9.25 1.04
N ILE A 11 43.52 -8.13 0.75
CA ILE A 11 42.08 -7.94 0.99
C ILE A 11 41.35 -8.76 -0.06
N VAL A 12 40.80 -9.91 0.34
CA VAL A 12 39.87 -10.67 -0.48
C VAL A 12 38.54 -9.92 -0.49
N PHE A 13 38.30 -9.12 -1.53
CA PHE A 13 36.96 -8.66 -1.85
C PHE A 13 36.17 -9.88 -2.35
N ALA A 14 35.35 -10.45 -1.47
CA ALA A 14 34.33 -11.41 -1.90
C ALA A 14 33.37 -10.65 -2.82
N ALA A 15 33.51 -10.86 -4.14
CA ALA A 15 32.50 -10.45 -5.10
C ALA A 15 31.23 -11.23 -4.78
N LEU A 16 30.29 -10.58 -4.08
CA LEU A 16 28.92 -11.05 -3.98
C LEU A 16 28.36 -11.09 -5.40
N SER A 17 28.44 -12.27 -6.03
CA SER A 17 27.73 -12.56 -7.26
C SER A 17 26.27 -12.19 -7.05
N GLY A 18 25.81 -11.19 -7.82
CA GLY A 18 24.50 -10.58 -7.72
C GLY A 18 23.39 -11.59 -7.96
N ASN A 19 22.89 -12.18 -6.88
CA ASN A 19 21.52 -12.67 -6.87
C ASN A 19 20.63 -11.43 -6.93
N GLY A 20 19.79 -11.33 -7.95
CA GLY A 20 18.83 -10.22 -8.08
C GLY A 20 18.03 -10.07 -6.78
N VAL A 21 17.92 -8.85 -6.28
CA VAL A 21 17.06 -8.55 -5.14
C VAL A 21 15.62 -8.60 -5.65
N ASP A 22 14.81 -9.55 -5.16
CA ASP A 22 13.35 -9.51 -5.34
C ASP A 22 12.79 -8.48 -4.36
N ALA A 23 12.77 -7.22 -4.82
CA ALA A 23 12.29 -6.10 -4.02
C ALA A 23 10.76 -6.08 -4.05
N PHE A 24 10.16 -6.24 -2.87
CA PHE A 24 8.75 -5.99 -2.63
C PHE A 24 8.62 -5.16 -1.37
N TRP A 25 7.50 -4.46 -1.23
CA TRP A 25 7.11 -3.93 0.07
C TRP A 25 5.67 -4.34 0.39
N ARG A 26 5.49 -4.62 1.67
CA ARG A 26 4.20 -4.79 2.31
C ARG A 26 4.12 -3.80 3.44
N MET A 27 2.93 -3.29 3.70
CA MET A 27 2.73 -2.29 4.74
C MET A 27 1.38 -2.47 5.38
N ASN A 28 1.36 -2.38 6.70
CA ASN A 28 0.11 -2.37 7.45
C ASN A 28 -0.49 -0.97 7.40
N CYS A 29 -1.80 -0.92 7.22
CA CYS A 29 -2.59 0.29 7.25
C CYS A 29 -3.77 0.10 8.19
N GLY A 30 -3.95 1.03 9.13
CA GLY A 30 -5.13 1.06 10.00
C GLY A 30 -6.38 1.54 9.26
N VAL A 31 -7.56 1.24 9.79
CA VAL A 31 -8.81 1.84 9.28
C VAL A 31 -8.86 3.32 9.65
N ILE A 32 -9.03 4.20 8.67
CA ILE A 32 -9.27 5.64 8.86
C ILE A 32 -10.75 5.98 8.90
N GLN A 33 -11.57 5.22 8.18
CA GLN A 33 -13.00 5.49 8.04
C GLN A 33 -13.78 4.21 7.76
N THR A 34 -15.02 4.17 8.24
CA THR A 34 -16.03 3.19 7.84
C THR A 34 -17.25 3.96 7.33
N GLY A 35 -17.67 3.73 6.10
CA GLY A 35 -18.75 4.51 5.50
C GLY A 35 -19.07 4.11 4.07
N ARG A 36 -20.18 4.64 3.54
CA ARG A 36 -20.66 4.38 2.18
C ARG A 36 -19.98 5.31 1.17
N ILE A 37 -18.66 5.17 1.03
CA ILE A 37 -17.81 6.04 0.20
C ILE A 37 -17.14 5.19 -0.87
N ASP A 38 -17.34 5.55 -2.14
CA ASP A 38 -16.65 4.95 -3.28
C ASP A 38 -16.48 5.96 -4.42
N PRO A 39 -15.33 6.64 -4.51
CA PRO A 39 -15.11 7.66 -5.54
C PRO A 39 -14.81 7.06 -6.94
N ILE A 40 -14.76 5.73 -7.08
CA ILE A 40 -14.57 5.06 -8.38
C ILE A 40 -15.93 4.59 -8.92
N VAL A 41 -16.71 3.86 -8.13
CA VAL A 41 -17.96 3.22 -8.58
C VAL A 41 -19.16 4.16 -8.49
N THR A 42 -19.26 4.97 -7.43
CA THR A 42 -20.37 5.91 -7.21
C THR A 42 -19.83 7.31 -6.88
N PRO A 43 -19.14 7.96 -7.84
CA PRO A 43 -18.49 9.25 -7.60
C PRO A 43 -19.52 10.31 -7.23
N ALA A 44 -19.19 11.11 -6.21
CA ALA A 44 -20.04 12.15 -5.63
C ALA A 44 -21.39 11.67 -5.05
N GLU A 45 -21.59 10.36 -4.92
CA GLU A 45 -22.82 9.75 -4.41
C GLU A 45 -22.55 8.79 -3.25
N ILE A 46 -23.61 8.49 -2.48
CA ILE A 46 -23.54 7.52 -1.40
C ILE A 46 -23.50 6.10 -2.00
N SER A 47 -22.41 5.36 -1.75
CA SER A 47 -22.25 3.99 -2.25
C SER A 47 -23.37 3.05 -1.82
N SER A 48 -23.68 2.05 -2.64
CA SER A 48 -24.72 1.03 -2.36
C SER A 48 -24.45 0.21 -1.09
N HIS A 49 -23.20 0.15 -0.62
CA HIS A 49 -22.79 -0.58 0.56
C HIS A 49 -21.70 0.15 1.35
N VAL A 50 -21.40 -0.36 2.54
CA VAL A 50 -20.42 0.23 3.46
C VAL A 50 -19.03 -0.32 3.15
N HIS A 51 -18.03 0.55 3.19
CA HIS A 51 -16.62 0.21 3.05
C HIS A 51 -15.86 0.42 4.37
N LYS A 52 -14.84 -0.40 4.58
CA LYS A 52 -13.73 -0.12 5.49
C LYS A 52 -12.59 0.48 4.67
N ILE A 53 -12.09 1.62 5.10
CA ILE A 53 -11.14 2.43 4.32
C ILE A 53 -9.86 2.63 5.11
N ALA A 54 -8.71 2.46 4.45
CA ALA A 54 -7.38 2.68 4.97
C ALA A 54 -6.55 3.55 4.00
N GLY A 55 -5.45 4.13 4.49
CA GLY A 55 -4.54 4.94 3.68
C GLY A 55 -4.68 6.44 3.92
N GLY A 56 -4.65 7.23 2.85
CA GLY A 56 -4.67 8.69 2.88
C GLY A 56 -5.96 9.29 3.47
N TYR A 57 -5.81 10.28 4.35
CA TYR A 57 -6.91 10.85 5.13
C TYR A 57 -7.95 11.65 4.32
N ASN A 58 -7.60 12.21 3.14
CA ASN A 58 -8.51 13.03 2.34
C ASN A 58 -9.48 12.23 1.44
N ILE A 59 -9.69 10.95 1.73
CA ILE A 59 -10.68 10.15 1.01
C ILE A 59 -12.10 10.62 1.32
N GLY A 60 -12.94 10.64 0.29
CA GLY A 60 -14.32 11.14 0.34
C GLY A 60 -15.09 10.73 -0.90
N LEU A 61 -16.35 11.18 -0.99
CA LEU A 61 -17.27 10.77 -2.07
C LEU A 61 -16.77 11.15 -3.47
N ASN A 62 -15.95 12.21 -3.60
CA ASN A 62 -15.47 12.73 -4.87
C ASN A 62 -13.96 13.04 -4.88
N SER A 63 -13.16 12.25 -4.17
CA SER A 63 -11.71 12.51 -4.09
C SER A 63 -11.00 12.33 -5.44
N SER A 64 -10.19 13.32 -5.79
CA SER A 64 -9.29 13.35 -6.93
C SER A 64 -7.88 12.82 -6.58
N TYR A 65 -7.00 12.76 -7.57
CA TYR A 65 -5.58 12.47 -7.35
C TYR A 65 -4.92 13.53 -6.47
N GLU A 66 -5.26 14.79 -6.72
CA GLU A 66 -4.76 15.95 -5.99
C GLU A 66 -5.23 15.92 -4.54
N ASP A 67 -6.50 15.58 -4.28
CA ASP A 67 -7.02 15.44 -2.92
C ASP A 67 -6.25 14.38 -2.14
N MET A 68 -6.03 13.21 -2.76
CA MET A 68 -5.30 12.12 -2.12
C MET A 68 -3.84 12.50 -1.86
N THR A 69 -3.14 13.05 -2.85
CA THR A 69 -1.72 13.46 -2.72
C THR A 69 -1.52 14.54 -1.66
N ASN A 70 -2.51 15.43 -1.49
CA ASN A 70 -2.52 16.47 -0.45
C ASN A 70 -3.00 15.98 0.92
N SER A 71 -3.18 14.67 1.13
CA SER A 71 -3.53 14.10 2.43
C SER A 71 -2.46 14.42 3.48
N LYS A 72 -2.85 15.15 4.54
CA LYS A 72 -1.95 15.54 5.64
C LYS A 72 -1.29 14.33 6.31
N CYS A 73 -2.03 13.23 6.45
CA CYS A 73 -1.56 11.98 7.05
C CYS A 73 -2.10 10.77 6.28
N THR A 74 -1.57 9.60 6.63
CA THR A 74 -2.00 8.28 6.16
C THR A 74 -2.02 7.32 7.34
N SER A 75 -2.88 6.31 7.34
CA SER A 75 -2.86 5.26 8.37
C SER A 75 -1.85 4.15 8.10
N CYS A 76 -1.14 4.23 6.99
CA CYS A 76 -0.13 3.26 6.59
C CYS A 76 1.22 3.53 7.25
N GLU A 77 2.00 2.47 7.48
CA GLU A 77 3.37 2.55 8.01
C GLU A 77 4.30 3.42 7.15
N ILE A 78 4.10 3.41 5.83
CA ILE A 78 4.84 4.24 4.89
C ILE A 78 4.11 5.57 4.71
N GLY A 79 4.58 6.61 5.40
CA GLY A 79 3.95 7.93 5.41
C GLY A 79 3.84 8.63 4.04
N ALA A 80 4.67 8.22 3.08
CA ALA A 80 4.65 8.69 1.70
C ALA A 80 3.50 8.10 0.87
N ASP A 81 2.93 6.96 1.29
CA ASP A 81 1.77 6.38 0.62
C ASP A 81 0.48 7.11 1.04
N LYS A 82 -0.07 7.86 0.09
CA LYS A 82 -1.33 8.61 0.25
C LYS A 82 -2.49 7.98 -0.53
N SER A 83 -2.33 6.77 -1.02
CA SER A 83 -3.40 6.03 -1.71
C SER A 83 -4.55 5.73 -0.74
N ALA A 84 -5.75 5.56 -1.27
CA ALA A 84 -6.89 5.03 -0.51
C ALA A 84 -7.11 3.58 -0.90
N TYR A 85 -7.27 2.73 0.10
CA TYR A 85 -7.59 1.32 -0.05
C TYR A 85 -8.90 1.04 0.67
N TRP A 86 -9.85 0.41 -0.01
CA TRP A 86 -11.13 0.09 0.60
C TRP A 86 -11.64 -1.28 0.20
N THR A 87 -12.32 -1.93 1.15
CA THR A 87 -13.01 -3.20 0.96
C THR A 87 -14.41 -3.13 1.54
N PRO A 88 -15.37 -3.93 1.02
CA PRO A 88 -16.70 -4.03 1.60
C PRO A 88 -16.63 -4.39 3.09
N GLN A 89 -17.38 -3.68 3.93
CA GLN A 89 -17.50 -4.01 5.35
C GLN A 89 -18.23 -5.34 5.48
N LEU A 90 -17.58 -6.29 6.16
CA LEU A 90 -18.15 -7.60 6.39
C LEU A 90 -19.15 -7.54 7.55
N TYR A 91 -20.34 -8.08 7.32
CA TYR A 91 -21.37 -8.23 8.33
C TYR A 91 -21.71 -9.71 8.51
N TYR A 92 -21.78 -10.15 9.76
CA TYR A 92 -22.41 -11.41 10.12
C TYR A 92 -23.92 -11.23 10.19
N ARG A 93 -24.67 -12.07 9.48
CA ARG A 93 -26.13 -12.09 9.52
C ARG A 93 -26.61 -13.16 10.49
N HIS A 94 -27.22 -12.74 11.58
CA HIS A 94 -27.82 -13.63 12.57
C HIS A 94 -29.12 -14.27 12.03
N ALA A 95 -29.51 -15.42 12.61
CA ALA A 95 -30.75 -16.11 12.23
C ALA A 95 -32.02 -15.25 12.40
N ASN A 96 -31.99 -14.28 13.32
CA ASN A 96 -33.08 -13.31 13.53
C ASN A 96 -33.09 -12.16 12.51
N GLY A 97 -32.25 -12.21 11.47
CA GLY A 97 -32.16 -11.20 10.42
C GLY A 97 -31.33 -9.95 10.77
N LYS A 98 -30.84 -9.81 12.01
CA LYS A 98 -29.96 -8.70 12.40
C LYS A 98 -28.56 -8.88 11.83
N PHE A 99 -27.93 -7.77 11.51
CA PHE A 99 -26.54 -7.73 11.07
C PHE A 99 -25.64 -7.23 12.19
N GLN A 100 -24.47 -7.82 12.29
CA GLN A 100 -23.41 -7.41 13.19
C GLN A 100 -22.13 -7.23 12.40
N ASP A 101 -21.48 -6.08 12.58
CA ASP A 101 -20.15 -5.81 12.04
C ASP A 101 -19.16 -6.87 12.48
N VAL A 102 -18.44 -7.45 11.53
CA VAL A 102 -17.26 -8.26 11.82
C VAL A 102 -16.09 -7.30 12.06
N PRO A 103 -15.45 -7.32 13.25
CA PRO A 103 -14.36 -6.41 13.54
C PRO A 103 -13.19 -6.60 12.58
N ASN A 104 -12.73 -5.49 12.01
CA ASN A 104 -11.49 -5.40 11.24
C ASN A 104 -10.76 -4.11 11.64
N SER A 105 -9.49 -4.22 12.01
CA SER A 105 -8.63 -3.11 12.43
C SER A 105 -7.80 -2.50 11.30
N GLY A 106 -7.74 -3.12 10.12
CA GLY A 106 -6.92 -2.60 9.03
C GLY A 106 -6.82 -3.51 7.82
N MET A 107 -5.74 -3.31 7.07
CA MET A 107 -5.35 -4.17 5.95
C MET A 107 -3.84 -4.13 5.75
N THR A 108 -3.32 -5.16 5.10
CA THR A 108 -1.94 -5.17 4.62
C THR A 108 -1.95 -4.97 3.12
N VAL A 109 -1.29 -3.92 2.65
CA VAL A 109 -1.14 -3.62 1.23
C VAL A 109 0.14 -4.25 0.72
N TYR A 110 0.09 -4.85 -0.47
CA TYR A 110 1.21 -5.56 -1.07
C TYR A 110 1.54 -4.98 -2.45
N TYR A 111 2.80 -4.59 -2.63
CA TYR A 111 3.37 -4.25 -3.93
C TYR A 111 4.46 -5.27 -4.24
N PHE A 112 4.13 -6.19 -5.14
CA PHE A 112 5.06 -7.21 -5.62
C PHE A 112 5.49 -6.91 -7.04
N GLY A 113 6.79 -7.01 -7.34
CA GLY A 113 7.32 -6.98 -8.69
C GLY A 113 7.03 -8.29 -9.44
N ARG A 114 5.76 -8.60 -9.69
CA ARG A 114 5.31 -9.79 -10.45
C ARG A 114 5.11 -9.45 -11.94
N GLY A 115 5.11 -10.49 -12.78
CA GLY A 115 4.92 -10.38 -14.24
C GLY A 115 6.17 -10.77 -15.04
N ASP A 116 6.01 -10.86 -16.36
CA ASP A 116 7.08 -11.33 -17.27
C ASP A 116 8.18 -10.27 -17.50
N ASN A 117 7.87 -8.99 -17.27
CA ASN A 117 8.79 -7.87 -17.49
C ASN A 117 9.22 -7.17 -16.18
N ARG A 118 9.62 -7.96 -15.17
CA ARG A 118 10.03 -7.44 -13.84
C ARG A 118 11.16 -6.42 -13.91
N ASN A 119 12.02 -6.53 -14.91
CA ASN A 119 13.15 -5.61 -15.12
C ASN A 119 12.73 -4.22 -15.62
N ASN A 120 11.46 -4.04 -16.01
CA ASN A 120 10.90 -2.78 -16.51
C ASN A 120 9.57 -2.43 -15.80
N ILE A 121 9.54 -2.55 -14.48
CA ILE A 121 8.41 -2.08 -13.68
C ILE A 121 8.36 -0.55 -13.72
N GLN A 122 7.20 0.00 -14.05
CA GLN A 122 6.94 1.44 -14.08
C GLN A 122 6.05 1.83 -12.90
N PRO A 123 6.21 3.06 -12.36
CA PRO A 123 5.29 3.57 -11.35
C PRO A 123 3.87 3.70 -11.93
N PHE A 124 2.86 3.57 -11.08
CA PHE A 124 1.48 3.86 -11.49
C PHE A 124 1.38 5.34 -11.94
N PRO A 125 0.69 5.62 -13.05
CA PRO A 125 0.51 6.98 -13.51
C PRO A 125 -0.33 7.80 -12.53
N ALA A 126 -0.20 9.13 -12.58
CA ALA A 126 -1.05 10.02 -11.81
C ALA A 126 -2.53 9.76 -12.13
N GLY A 127 -3.37 9.74 -11.09
CA GLY A 127 -4.79 9.43 -11.22
C GLY A 127 -5.13 7.96 -11.50
N PHE A 128 -4.17 7.04 -11.39
CA PHE A 128 -4.47 5.61 -11.49
C PHE A 128 -5.54 5.18 -10.48
N ARG A 129 -6.56 4.49 -10.98
CA ARG A 129 -7.70 3.97 -10.24
C ARG A 129 -7.93 2.53 -10.68
N MET A 130 -8.21 1.65 -9.72
CA MET A 130 -8.36 0.22 -9.98
C MET A 130 -9.48 -0.35 -9.11
N LEU A 131 -10.22 -1.29 -9.70
CA LEU A 131 -11.10 -2.21 -9.01
C LEU A 131 -10.56 -3.62 -9.26
N SER A 132 -10.54 -4.46 -8.22
CA SER A 132 -10.08 -5.85 -8.28
C SER A 132 -11.18 -6.83 -7.93
#